data_AF-A0A502ESF7-F1
#
_entry.id   AF-A0A502ESF7-F1
#
_cell.length_a   1.000
_cell.length_b   1.000
_cell.length_c   1.000
_cell.angle_alpha   90.00
_cell.angle_beta   90.00
_cell.angle_gamma   90.00
#
_symmetry.space_group_name_H-M   'P 1'
#
loop_
_entity.id
_entity.type
_entity.pdbx_description
1 polymer ?
#
loop_
_entity_poly.entity_id
_entity_poly.type
_entity_poly.pdbx_seq_one_letter_code
_entity_poly.pdbx_strand_id
1 'polypeptide(L)'
;MKRKSIIIIVLAVFVIAAISLFFLNKEKIMEKFGTSSGYATNGKAAESCECEKSWFPHDQTPAPKEGDGSPFDNASTTNCDFHQWSWQKFLWVTKPLPSGNPFFLDSLDLVSPQMEDVAPQLGLKLTLSSINQAGFSAVLRSNPKFNNVADTVYYSIHINALLKDKAVLMASLINSGKLPVANLETFPVGALEIKASWINIDAIAKAQQQDYFTTKAAVQNSKGKYVQKTVALLGMHVVGVVKNHPEFIWATFEHKDMAPVYDKKNNSVTSANEMLFYEKGTSTGIDGIRWINGATSPVVANKAFILYEYGVPKNLNTGEFMATSQSEPANFNNIEDINKCVASNLKDVFRNYFYNGSIWLNFDGVSSENQKKAIVTKNIASALPDSLARGSVNLANITMETYTQTFQDDIHKINNGNLANCFSCHRSTNFDKKRPGKSPLFLSHLFGDYLLFTKPQVTATGKNANNLDNSRAKRIKEIEALKTQQLLDFINAEKQKK
;
A
#
# COMPACT_ATOMS: atom_id res chain seq x y z
N MET A 1 -46.95 44.71 12.33
CA MET A 1 -45.49 44.45 12.46
C MET A 1 -45.08 43.56 13.64
N LYS A 2 -45.84 43.38 14.73
CA LYS A 2 -45.35 42.68 15.93
C LYS A 2 -45.37 41.13 15.92
N ARG A 3 -46.19 40.48 15.09
CA ARG A 3 -46.37 39.02 15.11
C ARG A 3 -45.25 38.24 14.41
N LYS A 4 -44.68 38.78 13.32
CA LYS A 4 -43.57 38.16 12.57
C LYS A 4 -42.25 38.18 13.35
N SER A 5 -41.95 39.28 14.04
CA SER A 5 -40.73 39.40 14.86
C SER A 5 -40.75 38.44 16.05
N ILE A 6 -41.91 38.20 16.68
CA ILE A 6 -42.03 37.24 17.78
C ILE A 6 -41.82 35.80 17.29
N ILE A 7 -42.35 35.43 16.11
CA ILE A 7 -42.15 34.09 15.55
C ILE A 7 -40.67 33.85 15.20
N ILE A 8 -39.98 34.84 14.64
CA ILE A 8 -38.55 34.74 14.30
C ILE A 8 -37.70 34.60 15.57
N ILE A 9 -38.01 35.34 16.63
CA ILE A 9 -37.29 35.22 17.92
C ILE A 9 -37.52 33.86 18.55
N VAL A 10 -38.76 33.35 18.55
CA VAL A 10 -39.06 32.01 19.10
C VAL A 10 -38.36 30.92 18.30
N LEU A 11 -38.32 31.01 16.97
CA LEU A 11 -37.57 30.08 16.11
C LEU A 11 -36.06 30.14 16.38
N ALA A 12 -35.49 31.35 16.52
CA ALA A 12 -34.08 31.52 16.82
C ALA A 12 -33.71 30.92 18.19
N VAL A 13 -34.54 31.14 19.22
CA VAL A 13 -34.35 30.55 20.55
C VAL A 13 -34.48 29.03 20.51
N PHE A 14 -35.42 28.48 19.73
CA PHE A 14 -35.57 27.03 19.57
C PHE A 14 -34.37 26.40 18.85
N VAL A 15 -33.84 27.05 17.81
CA VAL A 15 -32.65 26.61 17.09
C VAL A 15 -31.41 26.69 17.97
N ILE A 16 -31.23 27.77 18.72
CA ILE A 16 -30.09 27.92 19.65
C ILE A 16 -30.19 26.89 20.79
N ALA A 17 -31.39 26.65 21.32
CA ALA A 17 -31.60 25.62 22.33
C ALA A 17 -31.34 24.21 21.79
N ALA A 18 -31.81 23.89 20.57
CA ALA A 18 -31.56 22.61 19.92
C ALA A 18 -30.08 22.39 19.60
N ILE A 19 -29.37 23.42 19.15
CA ILE A 19 -27.92 23.38 18.91
C ILE A 19 -27.17 23.20 20.23
N SER A 20 -27.56 23.92 21.29
CA SER A 20 -26.93 23.81 22.62
C SER A 20 -27.17 22.42 23.23
N LEU A 21 -28.37 21.86 23.09
CA LEU A 21 -28.70 20.49 23.49
C LEU A 21 -27.92 19.45 22.67
N PHE A 22 -27.71 19.69 21.38
CA PHE A 22 -26.90 18.82 20.52
C PHE A 22 -25.43 18.82 20.94
N PHE A 23 -24.86 19.97 21.29
CA PHE A 23 -23.47 20.05 21.79
C PHE A 23 -23.32 19.49 23.21
N LEU A 24 -24.29 19.73 24.11
CA LEU A 24 -24.26 19.22 25.49
C LEU A 24 -24.47 17.69 25.56
N ASN A 25 -25.21 17.10 24.63
CA ASN A 25 -25.39 15.64 24.55
C ASN A 25 -24.47 14.97 23.51
N LYS A 26 -23.57 15.70 22.85
CA LYS A 26 -22.66 15.14 21.84
C LYS A 26 -21.85 13.98 22.43
N GLU A 27 -21.31 14.14 23.63
CA GLU A 27 -20.53 13.09 24.30
C GLU A 27 -21.37 11.85 24.62
N LYS A 28 -22.58 12.02 25.19
CA LYS A 28 -23.51 10.90 25.48
C LYS A 28 -24.08 10.22 24.24
N ILE A 29 -24.26 10.94 23.13
CA ILE A 29 -24.68 10.37 21.84
C ILE A 29 -23.51 9.62 21.19
N MET A 30 -22.28 10.13 21.30
CA MET A 30 -21.08 9.46 20.81
C MET A 30 -20.73 8.21 21.62
N GLU A 31 -21.01 8.21 22.93
CA GLU A 31 -20.87 7.04 23.82
C GLU A 31 -21.88 5.93 23.47
N LYS A 32 -23.10 6.30 23.05
CA LYS A 32 -24.15 5.36 22.62
C LYS A 32 -23.97 4.83 21.18
N PHE A 33 -23.12 5.49 20.37
CA PHE A 33 -22.81 5.12 18.98
C PHE A 33 -21.32 4.77 18.74
N GLY A 34 -20.57 4.41 19.78
CA GLY A 34 -19.26 3.77 19.66
C GLY A 34 -18.19 4.57 18.90
N THR A 35 -18.22 5.91 19.00
CA THR A 35 -17.18 6.76 18.37
C THR A 35 -16.53 7.71 19.37
N SER A 36 -16.20 7.25 20.57
CA SER A 36 -15.06 7.83 21.28
C SER A 36 -13.78 7.23 20.68
N SER A 37 -12.93 8.07 20.09
CA SER A 37 -11.60 7.68 19.63
C SER A 37 -10.70 7.39 20.83
N GLY A 38 -10.92 6.26 21.49
CA GLY A 38 -10.10 5.75 22.57
C GLY A 38 -8.79 5.15 22.06
N TYR A 39 -7.95 5.94 21.38
CA TYR A 39 -6.51 5.71 21.55
C TYR A 39 -6.20 6.30 22.93
N ALA A 40 -6.13 5.43 23.93
CA ALA A 40 -5.95 5.83 25.30
C ALA A 40 -4.70 6.73 25.42
N THR A 41 -4.93 8.00 25.73
CA THR A 41 -3.94 8.95 26.23
C THR A 41 -3.55 8.64 27.68
N ASN A 42 -3.51 7.36 28.06
CA ASN A 42 -3.16 6.95 29.42
C ASN A 42 -1.68 6.59 29.47
N GLY A 43 -0.94 7.48 30.12
CA GLY A 43 0.47 7.36 30.40
C GLY A 43 0.83 6.04 31.08
N LYS A 44 1.51 5.19 30.34
CA LYS A 44 2.75 4.56 30.78
C LYS A 44 3.84 5.09 29.85
N ALA A 45 5.05 5.30 30.36
CA ALA A 45 6.20 5.51 29.48
C ALA A 45 6.16 4.39 28.44
N ALA A 46 6.04 4.75 27.16
CA ALA A 46 5.96 3.75 26.10
C ALA A 46 7.20 2.87 26.22
N GLU A 47 7.02 1.59 26.53
CA GLU A 47 8.07 0.62 26.23
C GLU A 47 8.39 0.81 24.75
N SER A 48 9.68 1.03 24.43
CA SER A 48 10.12 1.19 23.06
C SER A 48 9.63 0.00 22.23
N CYS A 49 9.24 0.24 20.99
CA CYS A 49 8.78 -0.84 20.13
C CYS A 49 9.99 -1.69 19.69
N GLU A 50 10.33 -2.69 20.48
CA GLU A 50 11.50 -3.53 20.26
C GLU A 50 11.19 -4.73 19.36
N CYS A 51 12.24 -5.25 18.73
CA CYS A 51 12.21 -6.53 18.03
C CYS A 51 12.27 -7.72 18.99
N GLU A 52 11.65 -8.85 18.64
CA GLU A 52 11.71 -10.04 19.49
C GLU A 52 12.98 -10.86 19.25
N LYS A 53 13.57 -11.38 20.33
CA LYS A 53 14.74 -12.28 20.25
C LYS A 53 14.47 -13.54 19.43
N SER A 54 13.22 -14.02 19.42
CA SER A 54 12.77 -15.20 18.68
C SER A 54 12.92 -15.06 17.16
N TRP A 55 13.08 -13.84 16.65
CA TRP A 55 13.26 -13.59 15.22
C TRP A 55 14.67 -13.88 14.74
N PHE A 56 15.63 -14.06 15.65
CA PHE A 56 17.04 -14.22 15.33
C PHE A 56 17.59 -15.58 15.81
N PRO A 57 18.45 -16.25 15.03
CA PRO A 57 18.93 -15.85 13.71
C PRO A 57 17.81 -15.87 12.63
N HIS A 58 17.98 -15.08 11.56
CA HIS A 58 16.94 -14.83 10.56
C HIS A 58 16.42 -16.11 9.87
N ASP A 59 17.29 -17.09 9.65
CA ASP A 59 16.93 -18.41 9.12
C ASP A 59 15.93 -19.18 10.01
N GLN A 60 15.80 -18.80 11.27
CA GLN A 60 14.89 -19.40 12.26
C GLN A 60 13.67 -18.53 12.58
N THR A 61 13.48 -17.37 11.93
CA THR A 61 12.33 -16.51 12.23
C THR A 61 11.00 -17.29 12.08
N PRO A 62 10.16 -17.31 13.13
CA PRO A 62 8.86 -17.96 13.07
C PRO A 62 7.84 -17.11 12.31
N ALA A 63 6.84 -17.76 11.71
CA ALA A 63 5.69 -17.04 11.18
C ALA A 63 4.98 -16.27 12.32
N PRO A 64 4.48 -15.05 12.08
CA PRO A 64 3.71 -14.33 13.08
C PRO A 64 2.42 -15.08 13.42
N LYS A 65 1.98 -14.95 14.67
CA LYS A 65 0.63 -15.35 15.06
C LYS A 65 -0.36 -14.30 14.55
N GLU A 66 -1.34 -14.73 13.77
CA GLU A 66 -2.27 -13.81 13.10
C GLU A 66 -3.75 -14.05 13.47
N GLY A 67 -4.08 -15.21 14.04
CA GLY A 67 -5.44 -15.64 14.38
C GLY A 67 -5.75 -15.57 15.88
N ASP A 68 -6.53 -16.54 16.35
CA ASP A 68 -6.90 -16.64 17.77
C ASP A 68 -5.65 -16.76 18.65
N GLY A 69 -5.61 -16.01 19.75
CA GLY A 69 -4.44 -15.89 20.64
C GLY A 69 -3.25 -15.10 20.07
N SER A 70 -3.41 -14.40 18.95
CA SER A 70 -2.46 -13.38 18.49
C SER A 70 -2.63 -12.05 19.24
N PRO A 71 -1.68 -11.10 19.13
CA PRO A 71 -1.87 -9.74 19.65
C PRO A 71 -3.14 -9.05 19.13
N PHE A 72 -3.61 -9.43 17.94
CA PHE A 72 -4.80 -8.89 17.29
C PHE A 72 -6.11 -9.57 17.73
N ASP A 73 -6.04 -10.65 18.52
CA ASP A 73 -7.20 -11.28 19.17
C ASP A 73 -7.56 -10.61 20.51
N ASN A 74 -7.18 -9.34 20.67
CA ASN A 74 -7.52 -8.51 21.81
C ASN A 74 -8.57 -7.47 21.42
N ALA A 75 -9.28 -6.93 22.42
CA ALA A 75 -10.25 -5.86 22.21
C ALA A 75 -9.60 -4.52 21.81
N SER A 76 -8.29 -4.36 22.07
CA SER A 76 -7.51 -3.20 21.68
C SER A 76 -6.11 -3.63 21.24
N THR A 77 -5.52 -2.85 20.32
CA THR A 77 -4.21 -3.06 19.73
C THR A 77 -3.34 -1.81 19.88
N THR A 78 -2.03 -1.98 19.82
CA THR A 78 -1.06 -0.88 19.84
C THR A 78 -0.41 -0.71 18.48
N ASN A 79 0.14 0.48 18.18
CA ASN A 79 0.95 0.68 16.95
C ASN A 79 2.09 -0.34 16.86
N CYS A 80 2.69 -0.70 18.00
CA CYS A 80 3.81 -1.63 18.02
C CYS A 80 3.41 -3.04 17.55
N ASP A 81 2.19 -3.52 17.87
CA ASP A 81 1.71 -4.82 17.39
C ASP A 81 1.75 -4.90 15.85
N PHE A 82 1.36 -3.83 15.15
CA PHE A 82 1.39 -3.77 13.68
C PHE A 82 2.82 -3.69 13.13
N HIS A 83 3.70 -2.94 13.78
CA HIS A 83 5.10 -2.82 13.37
C HIS A 83 5.88 -4.11 13.61
N GLN A 84 5.65 -4.78 14.74
CA GLN A 84 6.23 -6.08 15.06
C GLN A 84 5.74 -7.15 14.09
N TRP A 85 4.42 -7.21 13.82
CA TRP A 85 3.88 -8.09 12.79
C TRP A 85 4.54 -7.84 11.44
N SER A 86 4.69 -6.56 11.03
CA SER A 86 5.25 -6.20 9.74
C SER A 86 6.69 -6.70 9.60
N TRP A 87 7.56 -6.41 10.57
CA TRP A 87 8.95 -6.86 10.57
C TRP A 87 9.06 -8.38 10.66
N GLN A 88 8.31 -9.01 11.58
CA GLN A 88 8.32 -10.47 11.72
C GLN A 88 7.86 -11.16 10.43
N LYS A 89 6.81 -10.64 9.78
CA LYS A 89 6.32 -11.20 8.50
C LYS A 89 7.36 -11.04 7.41
N PHE A 90 8.00 -9.87 7.29
CA PHE A 90 9.08 -9.64 6.31
C PHE A 90 10.25 -10.61 6.51
N LEU A 91 10.73 -10.77 7.74
CA LEU A 91 11.78 -11.73 8.06
C LEU A 91 11.33 -13.16 7.77
N TRP A 92 10.12 -13.55 8.18
CA TRP A 92 9.61 -14.89 7.90
C TRP A 92 9.50 -15.20 6.39
N VAL A 93 9.06 -14.24 5.56
CA VAL A 93 8.95 -14.45 4.11
C VAL A 93 10.29 -14.34 3.39
N THR A 94 11.27 -13.64 3.95
CA THR A 94 12.62 -13.48 3.37
C THR A 94 13.66 -14.45 3.93
N LYS A 95 13.32 -15.25 4.94
CA LYS A 95 14.25 -16.22 5.51
C LYS A 95 14.74 -17.21 4.44
N PRO A 96 16.03 -17.54 4.42
CA PRO A 96 16.59 -18.47 3.47
C PRO A 96 16.05 -19.89 3.71
N LEU A 97 15.71 -20.58 2.62
CA LEU A 97 15.39 -22.01 2.62
C LEU A 97 16.62 -22.83 2.16
N PRO A 98 16.62 -24.17 2.31
CA PRO A 98 17.74 -25.02 1.88
C PRO A 98 18.13 -24.89 0.40
N SER A 99 17.25 -24.37 -0.46
CA SER A 99 17.51 -24.07 -1.86
C SER A 99 18.42 -22.83 -2.08
N GLY A 100 18.64 -22.02 -1.03
CA GLY A 100 19.28 -20.71 -1.11
C GLY A 100 18.31 -19.57 -1.46
N ASN A 101 17.06 -19.86 -1.85
CA ASN A 101 16.04 -18.86 -2.05
C ASN A 101 15.33 -18.49 -0.74
N PRO A 102 14.84 -17.25 -0.60
CA PRO A 102 13.93 -16.86 0.47
C PRO A 102 12.59 -17.60 0.35
N PHE A 103 11.91 -17.77 1.48
CA PHE A 103 10.61 -18.46 1.56
C PHE A 103 9.62 -18.00 0.48
N PHE A 104 9.48 -16.70 0.24
CA PHE A 104 8.50 -16.18 -0.73
C PHE A 104 8.75 -16.61 -2.18
N LEU A 105 10.01 -16.79 -2.60
CA LEU A 105 10.33 -17.22 -3.97
C LEU A 105 10.07 -18.71 -4.19
N ASP A 106 10.08 -19.49 -3.12
CA ASP A 106 10.03 -20.94 -3.19
C ASP A 106 8.69 -21.53 -2.79
N SER A 107 7.94 -20.84 -1.92
CA SER A 107 6.75 -21.37 -1.25
C SER A 107 5.45 -20.63 -1.57
N LEU A 108 5.52 -19.50 -2.29
CA LEU A 108 4.34 -18.73 -2.73
C LEU A 108 4.15 -18.83 -4.25
N ASP A 109 2.91 -18.64 -4.69
CA ASP A 109 2.56 -18.65 -6.10
C ASP A 109 2.91 -17.30 -6.74
N LEU A 110 3.79 -17.31 -7.75
CA LEU A 110 4.04 -16.14 -8.60
C LEU A 110 2.86 -15.96 -9.57
N VAL A 111 2.20 -14.80 -9.50
CA VAL A 111 1.02 -14.48 -10.30
C VAL A 111 1.14 -13.17 -11.08
N SER A 112 0.36 -13.06 -12.16
CA SER A 112 0.19 -11.82 -12.92
C SER A 112 -0.70 -10.83 -12.16
N PRO A 113 -0.80 -9.56 -12.59
CA PRO A 113 -1.77 -8.61 -12.02
C PRO A 113 -3.23 -9.08 -12.11
N GLN A 114 -3.55 -9.97 -13.05
CA GLN A 114 -4.86 -10.60 -13.18
C GLN A 114 -4.98 -11.90 -12.36
N MET A 115 -4.04 -12.16 -11.45
CA MET A 115 -3.97 -13.35 -10.58
C MET A 115 -3.82 -14.67 -11.34
N GLU A 116 -3.23 -14.64 -12.53
CA GLU A 116 -2.93 -15.87 -13.28
C GLU A 116 -1.55 -16.39 -12.95
N ASP A 117 -1.41 -17.71 -12.87
CA ASP A 117 -0.12 -18.33 -12.59
C ASP A 117 0.93 -17.98 -13.64
N VAL A 118 2.08 -17.49 -13.18
CA VAL A 118 3.21 -17.20 -14.03
C VAL A 118 4.14 -18.40 -14.02
N ALA A 119 4.11 -19.16 -15.10
CA ALA A 119 4.96 -20.34 -15.24
C ALA A 119 6.47 -19.96 -15.20
N PRO A 120 7.31 -20.82 -14.59
CA PRO A 120 8.75 -20.71 -14.69
C PRO A 120 9.22 -20.62 -16.14
N GLN A 121 10.20 -19.76 -16.40
CA GLN A 121 10.80 -19.59 -17.72
C GLN A 121 12.30 -19.87 -17.63
N LEU A 122 12.86 -20.53 -18.64
CA LEU A 122 14.29 -20.92 -18.64
C LEU A 122 14.70 -21.79 -17.42
N GLY A 123 13.75 -22.50 -16.81
CA GLY A 123 13.99 -23.26 -15.57
C GLY A 123 14.10 -22.40 -14.29
N LEU A 124 13.81 -21.10 -14.38
CA LEU A 124 13.87 -20.16 -13.25
C LEU A 124 12.47 -19.87 -12.70
N LYS A 125 12.32 -19.93 -11.37
CA LYS A 125 11.05 -19.65 -10.68
C LYS A 125 10.64 -18.18 -10.79
N LEU A 126 11.60 -17.26 -10.70
CA LEU A 126 11.34 -15.83 -10.81
C LEU A 126 11.26 -15.41 -12.28
N THR A 127 10.03 -15.24 -12.77
CA THR A 127 9.74 -14.74 -14.12
C THR A 127 9.26 -13.29 -14.04
N LEU A 128 9.92 -12.38 -14.77
CA LEU A 128 9.67 -10.94 -14.70
C LEU A 128 9.29 -10.37 -16.06
N SER A 129 8.09 -9.79 -16.13
CA SER A 129 7.56 -9.11 -17.33
C SER A 129 6.87 -7.77 -17.01
N SER A 130 6.45 -7.57 -15.75
CA SER A 130 5.74 -6.37 -15.33
C SER A 130 6.72 -5.25 -14.94
N ILE A 131 6.51 -4.05 -15.48
CA ILE A 131 7.38 -2.86 -15.26
C ILE A 131 6.59 -1.61 -14.83
N ASN A 132 5.27 -1.72 -14.72
CA ASN A 132 4.38 -0.60 -14.42
C ASN A 132 4.13 -0.51 -12.91
N GLN A 133 4.29 0.69 -12.37
CA GLN A 133 3.95 1.04 -10.99
C GLN A 133 2.44 1.17 -10.79
N ALA A 134 2.04 1.28 -9.51
CA ALA A 134 0.67 1.64 -9.18
C ALA A 134 0.28 3.00 -9.79
N GLY A 135 -1.03 3.20 -10.03
CA GLY A 135 -1.55 4.43 -10.61
C GLY A 135 -1.53 4.46 -12.14
N PHE A 136 -0.81 5.41 -12.74
CA PHE A 136 -0.86 5.71 -14.18
C PHE A 136 0.10 4.89 -15.03
N SER A 137 0.35 3.62 -14.65
CA SER A 137 1.28 2.72 -15.34
C SER A 137 2.67 3.31 -15.56
N ALA A 138 3.16 4.09 -14.58
CA ALA A 138 4.45 4.74 -14.66
C ALA A 138 5.59 3.71 -14.62
N VAL A 139 6.71 4.01 -15.31
CA VAL A 139 7.87 3.12 -15.36
C VAL A 139 9.03 3.78 -14.62
N LEU A 140 9.56 3.10 -13.60
CA LEU A 140 10.75 3.52 -12.87
C LEU A 140 12.01 2.98 -13.54
N ARG A 141 13.00 3.85 -13.73
CA ARG A 141 14.32 3.50 -14.28
C ARG A 141 15.42 4.04 -13.37
N SER A 142 16.54 3.33 -13.30
CA SER A 142 17.70 3.81 -12.54
C SER A 142 18.36 5.02 -13.20
N ASN A 143 18.98 5.84 -12.37
CA ASN A 143 19.83 6.96 -12.77
C ASN A 143 21.09 6.42 -13.49
N PRO A 144 21.30 6.74 -14.78
CA PRO A 144 22.47 6.28 -15.52
C PRO A 144 23.80 6.80 -14.94
N LYS A 145 23.81 7.96 -14.26
CA LYS A 145 25.04 8.51 -13.67
C LYS A 145 25.53 7.74 -12.44
N PHE A 146 24.67 6.89 -11.85
CA PHE A 146 25.02 6.08 -10.68
C PHE A 146 26.03 4.96 -11.02
N ASN A 147 25.87 4.30 -12.17
CA ASN A 147 26.75 3.19 -12.57
C ASN A 147 27.03 3.11 -14.09
N ASN A 148 26.84 4.22 -14.83
CA ASN A 148 26.93 4.28 -16.31
C ASN A 148 25.99 3.30 -17.05
N VAL A 149 25.02 2.72 -16.35
CA VAL A 149 24.03 1.77 -16.85
C VAL A 149 22.68 2.14 -16.25
N ALA A 150 21.68 2.34 -17.11
CA ALA A 150 20.29 2.50 -16.69
C ALA A 150 19.49 1.23 -17.03
N ASP A 151 18.77 0.68 -16.06
CA ASP A 151 17.85 -0.43 -16.27
C ASP A 151 16.47 -0.09 -15.70
N THR A 152 15.47 -0.83 -16.12
CA THR A 152 14.07 -0.69 -15.70
C THR A 152 13.84 -1.51 -14.44
N VAL A 153 13.01 -1.00 -13.53
CA VAL A 153 12.53 -1.76 -12.38
C VAL A 153 11.40 -2.69 -12.81
N TYR A 154 11.52 -3.96 -12.46
CA TYR A 154 10.54 -5.02 -12.70
C TYR A 154 9.80 -5.36 -11.42
N TYR A 155 8.58 -5.87 -11.54
CA TYR A 155 7.75 -6.27 -10.40
C TYR A 155 7.32 -7.73 -10.49
N SER A 156 7.24 -8.37 -9.33
CA SER A 156 6.67 -9.71 -9.15
C SER A 156 5.62 -9.67 -8.05
N ILE A 157 4.52 -10.41 -8.22
CA ILE A 157 3.46 -10.55 -7.22
C ILE A 157 3.40 -12.00 -6.80
N HIS A 158 3.45 -12.25 -5.49
CA HIS A 158 3.43 -13.58 -4.90
C HIS A 158 2.26 -13.68 -3.92
N ILE A 159 1.49 -14.75 -3.99
CA ILE A 159 0.33 -14.96 -3.12
C ILE A 159 0.38 -16.34 -2.47
N ASN A 160 -0.26 -16.49 -1.30
CA ASN A 160 -0.47 -17.81 -0.73
C ASN A 160 -1.79 -18.44 -1.20
N ALA A 161 -1.92 -19.76 -0.99
CA ALA A 161 -3.11 -20.52 -1.35
C ALA A 161 -4.38 -19.96 -0.70
N LEU A 162 -4.32 -19.50 0.57
CA LEU A 162 -5.48 -18.93 1.27
C LEU A 162 -6.09 -17.71 0.53
N LEU A 163 -5.24 -16.79 0.06
CA LEU A 163 -5.70 -15.65 -0.73
C LEU A 163 -6.27 -16.11 -2.07
N LYS A 164 -5.52 -16.96 -2.78
CA LYS A 164 -5.89 -17.46 -4.12
C LYS A 164 -7.23 -18.20 -4.10
N ASP A 165 -7.40 -19.17 -3.21
CA ASP A 165 -8.60 -20.01 -3.11
C ASP A 165 -9.83 -19.15 -2.78
N LYS A 166 -9.71 -18.20 -1.86
CA LYS A 166 -10.80 -17.27 -1.54
C LYS A 166 -11.15 -16.40 -2.74
N ALA A 167 -10.15 -15.82 -3.43
CA ALA A 167 -10.39 -14.99 -4.61
C ALA A 167 -11.08 -15.77 -5.74
N VAL A 168 -10.61 -16.99 -6.03
CA VAL A 168 -11.20 -17.88 -7.05
C VAL A 168 -12.65 -18.23 -6.71
N LEU A 169 -12.91 -18.64 -5.46
CA LEU A 169 -14.25 -19.00 -5.02
C LEU A 169 -15.22 -17.81 -5.11
N MET A 170 -14.83 -16.65 -4.58
CA MET A 170 -15.67 -15.46 -4.58
C MET A 170 -15.94 -14.95 -5.99
N ALA A 171 -14.92 -14.95 -6.88
CA ALA A 171 -15.11 -14.55 -8.26
C ALA A 171 -16.05 -15.49 -9.01
N SER A 172 -15.95 -16.80 -8.78
CA SER A 172 -16.86 -17.80 -9.36
C SER A 172 -18.31 -17.56 -8.93
N LEU A 173 -18.56 -17.38 -7.63
CA LEU A 173 -19.91 -17.11 -7.11
C LEU A 173 -20.50 -15.80 -7.64
N ILE A 174 -19.70 -14.75 -7.76
CA ILE A 174 -20.15 -13.46 -8.31
C ILE A 174 -20.42 -13.57 -9.81
N ASN A 175 -19.51 -14.18 -10.57
CA ASN A 175 -19.67 -14.35 -12.01
C ASN A 175 -20.85 -15.27 -12.37
N SER A 176 -21.19 -16.23 -11.51
CA SER A 176 -22.37 -17.08 -11.68
C SER A 176 -23.67 -16.47 -11.15
N GLY A 177 -23.63 -15.27 -10.57
CA GLY A 177 -24.79 -14.61 -9.95
C GLY A 177 -25.28 -15.22 -8.63
N LYS A 178 -24.52 -16.15 -8.04
CA LYS A 178 -24.86 -16.77 -6.74
C LYS A 178 -24.52 -15.87 -5.54
N LEU A 179 -23.61 -14.92 -5.74
CA LEU A 179 -23.24 -13.89 -4.77
C LEU A 179 -23.35 -12.51 -5.45
N PRO A 180 -24.09 -11.53 -4.88
CA PRO A 180 -24.06 -10.18 -5.42
C PRO A 180 -22.66 -9.57 -5.36
N VAL A 181 -22.36 -8.69 -6.33
CA VAL A 181 -21.10 -7.93 -6.38
C VAL A 181 -20.94 -7.05 -5.14
N ALA A 182 -22.05 -6.45 -4.67
CA ALA A 182 -22.09 -5.80 -3.38
C ALA A 182 -22.31 -6.85 -2.28
N ASN A 183 -21.33 -7.02 -1.40
CA ASN A 183 -21.36 -8.00 -0.30
C ASN A 183 -20.38 -7.58 0.81
N LEU A 184 -20.34 -8.32 1.92
CA LEU A 184 -19.43 -8.08 3.05
C LEU A 184 -18.42 -9.22 3.24
N GLU A 185 -18.12 -9.98 2.18
CA GLU A 185 -17.08 -11.01 2.22
C GLU A 185 -15.70 -10.37 2.41
N THR A 186 -14.81 -11.10 3.10
CA THR A 186 -13.44 -10.68 3.37
C THR A 186 -12.48 -11.82 3.06
N PHE A 187 -11.20 -11.52 2.92
CA PHE A 187 -10.18 -12.54 2.90
C PHE A 187 -10.01 -13.18 4.29
N PRO A 188 -9.64 -14.47 4.38
CA PRO A 188 -9.42 -15.12 5.66
C PRO A 188 -8.14 -14.61 6.33
N VAL A 189 -8.07 -14.73 7.65
CA VAL A 189 -6.84 -14.51 8.42
C VAL A 189 -5.70 -15.38 7.85
N GLY A 190 -4.53 -14.78 7.71
CA GLY A 190 -3.35 -15.41 7.10
C GLY A 190 -3.29 -15.32 5.57
N ALA A 191 -4.32 -14.78 4.89
CA ALA A 191 -4.21 -14.43 3.48
C ALA A 191 -3.06 -13.43 3.29
N LEU A 192 -2.19 -13.69 2.31
CA LEU A 192 -0.93 -12.97 2.10
C LEU A 192 -0.74 -12.63 0.63
N GLU A 193 -0.38 -11.37 0.37
CA GLU A 193 0.14 -10.87 -0.90
C GLU A 193 1.49 -10.21 -0.66
N ILE A 194 2.46 -10.51 -1.51
CA ILE A 194 3.75 -9.85 -1.59
C ILE A 194 3.91 -9.25 -2.97
N LYS A 195 4.25 -7.97 -3.04
CA LYS A 195 4.76 -7.36 -4.26
C LYS A 195 6.23 -7.05 -4.04
N ALA A 196 7.09 -7.42 -4.97
CA ALA A 196 8.54 -7.18 -4.87
C ALA A 196 9.04 -6.48 -6.13
N SER A 197 10.00 -5.57 -5.95
CA SER A 197 10.63 -4.81 -7.03
C SER A 197 12.07 -5.25 -7.23
N TRP A 198 12.47 -5.36 -8.50
CA TRP A 198 13.72 -5.96 -8.92
C TRP A 198 14.40 -5.09 -9.96
N ILE A 199 15.72 -5.02 -9.94
CA ILE A 199 16.50 -4.42 -11.03
C ILE A 199 17.63 -5.35 -11.43
N ASN A 200 18.06 -5.27 -12.70
CA ASN A 200 19.28 -5.94 -13.11
C ASN A 200 20.47 -5.45 -12.26
N ILE A 201 21.27 -6.39 -11.77
CA ILE A 201 22.41 -6.09 -10.91
C ILE A 201 23.44 -5.15 -11.56
N ASP A 202 23.49 -5.12 -12.90
CA ASP A 202 24.39 -4.24 -13.67
C ASP A 202 24.05 -2.74 -13.49
N ALA A 203 22.83 -2.40 -13.04
CA ALA A 203 22.49 -1.03 -12.70
C ALA A 203 23.07 -0.59 -11.34
N ILE A 204 23.59 -1.53 -10.53
CA ILE A 204 24.13 -1.28 -9.19
C ILE A 204 25.65 -1.33 -9.25
N ALA A 205 26.29 -0.31 -8.66
CA ALA A 205 27.75 -0.22 -8.59
C ALA A 205 28.36 -1.45 -7.93
N LYS A 206 29.47 -1.96 -8.49
CA LYS A 206 30.06 -3.25 -8.09
C LYS A 206 30.33 -3.37 -6.59
N ALA A 207 30.76 -2.28 -5.97
CA ALA A 207 31.06 -2.21 -4.53
C ALA A 207 29.82 -2.38 -3.63
N GLN A 208 28.63 -2.07 -4.13
CA GLN A 208 27.36 -2.14 -3.38
C GLN A 208 26.57 -3.42 -3.66
N GLN A 209 26.94 -4.21 -4.67
CA GLN A 209 26.17 -5.41 -5.06
C GLN A 209 26.04 -6.45 -3.93
N GLN A 210 27.02 -6.54 -3.04
CA GLN A 210 27.01 -7.46 -1.89
C GLN A 210 25.95 -7.09 -0.83
N ASP A 211 25.43 -5.87 -0.89
CA ASP A 211 24.45 -5.37 0.08
C ASP A 211 23.01 -5.72 -0.29
N TYR A 212 22.79 -6.27 -1.48
CA TYR A 212 21.47 -6.65 -1.99
C TYR A 212 21.26 -8.16 -1.93
N PHE A 213 20.03 -8.59 -1.61
CA PHE A 213 19.63 -9.94 -1.96
C PHE A 213 19.58 -10.07 -3.49
N THR A 214 20.25 -11.08 -4.04
CA THR A 214 20.33 -11.31 -5.49
C THR A 214 19.91 -12.72 -5.85
N THR A 215 19.28 -12.86 -7.02
CA THR A 215 18.91 -14.17 -7.58
C THR A 215 18.87 -14.12 -9.10
N LYS A 216 18.76 -15.30 -9.74
CA LYS A 216 18.56 -15.40 -11.20
C LYS A 216 17.08 -15.30 -11.51
N ALA A 217 16.75 -14.46 -12.50
CA ALA A 217 15.39 -14.31 -13.01
C ALA A 217 15.35 -14.48 -14.53
N ALA A 218 14.23 -14.98 -15.03
CA ALA A 218 13.89 -14.94 -16.44
C ALA A 218 13.16 -13.61 -16.73
N VAL A 219 13.88 -12.67 -17.34
CA VAL A 219 13.37 -11.32 -17.64
C VAL A 219 12.92 -11.25 -19.09
N GLN A 220 11.68 -10.81 -19.31
CA GLN A 220 11.15 -10.58 -20.65
C GLN A 220 11.77 -9.30 -21.24
N ASN A 221 12.43 -9.42 -22.38
CA ASN A 221 12.99 -8.28 -23.10
C ASN A 221 11.92 -7.60 -23.99
N SER A 222 12.30 -6.47 -24.61
CA SER A 222 11.42 -5.71 -25.51
C SER A 222 10.93 -6.47 -26.75
N LYS A 223 11.55 -7.60 -27.09
CA LYS A 223 11.13 -8.50 -28.19
C LYS A 223 10.19 -9.62 -27.70
N GLY A 224 9.77 -9.58 -26.44
CA GLY A 224 8.91 -10.60 -25.81
C GLY A 224 9.62 -11.89 -25.43
N LYS A 225 10.95 -11.98 -25.61
CA LYS A 225 11.75 -13.18 -25.30
C LYS A 225 12.29 -13.11 -23.87
N TYR A 226 12.21 -14.22 -23.15
CA TYR A 226 12.86 -14.36 -21.85
C TYR A 226 14.38 -14.54 -21.99
N VAL A 227 15.12 -13.79 -21.18
CA VAL A 227 16.56 -13.91 -21.01
C VAL A 227 16.89 -14.04 -19.53
N GLN A 228 17.89 -14.85 -19.20
CA GLN A 228 18.36 -14.95 -17.81
C GLN A 228 19.14 -13.68 -17.45
N LYS A 229 18.77 -13.06 -16.32
CA LYS A 229 19.53 -11.97 -15.69
C LYS A 229 19.73 -12.26 -14.21
N THR A 230 20.81 -11.73 -13.63
CA THR A 230 20.92 -11.62 -12.17
C THR A 230 20.24 -10.33 -11.75
N VAL A 231 19.30 -10.42 -10.82
CA VAL A 231 18.52 -9.29 -10.34
C VAL A 231 18.72 -9.08 -8.85
N ALA A 232 18.65 -7.83 -8.41
CA ALA A 232 18.70 -7.42 -7.02
C ALA A 232 17.30 -7.01 -6.53
N LEU A 233 16.92 -7.44 -5.32
CA LEU A 233 15.68 -7.01 -4.67
C LEU A 233 15.83 -5.57 -4.19
N LEU A 234 14.92 -4.68 -4.56
CA LEU A 234 14.96 -3.27 -4.20
C LEU A 234 13.98 -2.92 -3.09
N GLY A 235 12.77 -3.47 -3.14
CA GLY A 235 11.72 -3.20 -2.17
C GLY A 235 10.64 -4.27 -2.19
N MET A 236 9.85 -4.30 -1.12
CA MET A 236 8.83 -5.31 -0.89
C MET A 236 7.62 -4.73 -0.16
N HIS A 237 6.43 -4.98 -0.68
CA HIS A 237 5.19 -4.91 0.09
C HIS A 237 4.91 -6.27 0.70
N VAL A 238 4.52 -6.27 1.97
CA VAL A 238 4.03 -7.43 2.70
C VAL A 238 2.63 -7.09 3.20
N VAL A 239 1.62 -7.69 2.58
CA VAL A 239 0.21 -7.36 2.81
C VAL A 239 -0.51 -8.59 3.33
N GLY A 240 -1.09 -8.52 4.54
CA GLY A 240 -1.66 -9.70 5.19
C GLY A 240 -2.87 -9.42 6.05
N VAL A 241 -3.77 -10.40 6.14
CA VAL A 241 -4.96 -10.32 7.00
C VAL A 241 -4.64 -10.91 8.37
N VAL A 242 -4.91 -10.15 9.43
CA VAL A 242 -4.86 -10.62 10.81
C VAL A 242 -6.26 -10.58 11.45
N LYS A 243 -6.42 -11.23 12.60
CA LYS A 243 -7.65 -11.21 13.39
C LYS A 243 -8.10 -9.76 13.62
N ASN A 244 -9.40 -9.50 13.53
CA ASN A 244 -10.00 -8.17 13.71
C ASN A 244 -9.54 -7.06 12.74
N HIS A 245 -8.74 -7.39 11.70
CA HIS A 245 -8.30 -6.45 10.67
C HIS A 245 -8.53 -7.01 9.24
N PRO A 246 -9.80 -7.06 8.77
CA PRO A 246 -10.14 -7.58 7.44
C PRO A 246 -9.69 -6.71 6.26
N GLU A 247 -9.18 -5.51 6.54
CA GLU A 247 -8.68 -4.54 5.56
C GLU A 247 -7.25 -4.82 5.05
N PHE A 248 -6.61 -5.86 5.59
CA PHE A 248 -5.17 -6.13 5.52
C PHE A 248 -4.31 -5.09 6.26
N ILE A 249 -3.20 -5.53 6.85
CA ILE A 249 -2.09 -4.64 7.19
C ILE A 249 -1.26 -4.47 5.92
N TRP A 250 -0.96 -3.23 5.54
CA TRP A 250 -0.17 -2.89 4.36
C TRP A 250 1.20 -2.39 4.79
N ALA A 251 2.21 -3.27 4.77
CA ALA A 251 3.57 -2.94 5.18
C ALA A 251 4.51 -2.83 3.98
N THR A 252 5.53 -1.98 4.09
CA THR A 252 6.49 -1.77 3.00
C THR A 252 7.94 -1.69 3.50
N PHE A 253 8.84 -2.24 2.69
CA PHE A 253 10.26 -2.39 2.97
C PHE A 253 11.07 -1.95 1.75
N GLU A 254 12.23 -1.33 2.01
CA GLU A 254 13.10 -0.78 0.98
C GLU A 254 14.56 -1.09 1.30
N HIS A 255 15.37 -1.31 0.27
CA HIS A 255 16.82 -1.27 0.42
C HIS A 255 17.25 0.18 0.75
N LYS A 256 18.26 0.34 1.59
CA LYS A 256 18.78 1.65 2.00
C LYS A 256 19.39 2.43 0.82
N ASP A 257 19.45 3.75 0.95
CA ASP A 257 20.24 4.65 0.10
C ASP A 257 19.92 4.63 -1.42
N MET A 258 18.68 4.31 -1.80
CA MET A 258 18.26 4.32 -3.21
C MET A 258 17.81 5.72 -3.70
N ALA A 259 17.26 6.53 -2.81
CA ALA A 259 16.79 7.89 -3.09
C ALA A 259 16.83 8.76 -1.80
N PRO A 260 16.95 10.09 -1.92
CA PRO A 260 16.92 10.98 -0.76
C PRO A 260 15.50 11.20 -0.25
N VAL A 261 15.38 11.65 1.00
CA VAL A 261 14.12 12.12 1.60
C VAL A 261 13.95 13.62 1.36
N TYR A 262 12.70 14.05 1.15
CA TYR A 262 12.35 15.45 1.05
C TYR A 262 12.50 16.19 2.38
N ASP A 263 13.37 17.20 2.42
CA ASP A 263 13.51 18.07 3.58
C ASP A 263 12.35 19.06 3.62
N LYS A 264 11.36 18.76 4.45
CA LYS A 264 10.16 19.58 4.62
C LYS A 264 10.46 20.94 5.23
N LYS A 265 11.49 21.05 6.08
CA LYS A 265 11.85 22.32 6.73
C LYS A 265 12.50 23.27 5.72
N ASN A 266 13.40 22.76 4.88
CA ASN A 266 14.13 23.56 3.89
C ASN A 266 13.49 23.58 2.49
N ASN A 267 12.33 22.93 2.31
CA ASN A 267 11.59 22.85 1.05
C ASN A 267 12.48 22.41 -0.14
N SER A 268 13.29 21.37 0.08
CA SER A 268 14.25 20.90 -0.91
C SER A 268 14.56 19.41 -0.78
N VAL A 269 15.14 18.86 -1.82
CA VAL A 269 15.71 17.51 -1.84
C VAL A 269 17.17 17.65 -2.22
N THR A 270 18.08 17.14 -1.39
CA THR A 270 19.51 17.22 -1.67
C THR A 270 20.15 15.85 -1.52
N SER A 271 21.00 15.50 -2.49
CA SER A 271 21.92 14.38 -2.35
C SER A 271 23.34 14.83 -2.67
N ALA A 272 24.29 14.48 -1.80
CA ALA A 272 25.71 14.72 -2.01
C ALA A 272 26.34 13.76 -3.03
N ASN A 273 25.70 12.60 -3.27
CA ASN A 273 26.18 11.52 -4.13
C ASN A 273 25.15 11.18 -5.21
N GLU A 274 25.60 10.53 -6.27
CA GLU A 274 24.66 9.84 -7.17
C GLU A 274 23.99 8.70 -6.39
N MET A 275 22.67 8.56 -6.54
CA MET A 275 21.87 7.48 -5.96
C MET A 275 21.17 6.71 -7.07
N LEU A 276 20.69 5.51 -6.77
CA LEU A 276 20.07 4.62 -7.75
C LEU A 276 18.92 5.29 -8.51
N PHE A 277 18.12 6.14 -7.86
CA PHE A 277 16.99 6.84 -8.49
C PHE A 277 17.07 8.38 -8.46
N TYR A 278 18.17 8.94 -7.95
CA TYR A 278 18.36 10.38 -7.82
C TYR A 278 19.76 10.84 -8.24
N GLU A 279 19.82 11.79 -9.16
CA GLU A 279 21.06 12.44 -9.57
C GLU A 279 21.57 13.40 -8.50
N LYS A 280 22.89 13.42 -8.26
CA LYS A 280 23.53 14.32 -7.30
C LYS A 280 23.05 15.77 -7.45
N GLY A 281 22.97 16.49 -6.33
CA GLY A 281 22.63 17.91 -6.26
C GLY A 281 21.29 18.16 -5.57
N THR A 282 20.79 19.38 -5.74
CA THR A 282 19.58 19.88 -5.08
C THR A 282 18.44 20.10 -6.07
N SER A 283 17.23 19.73 -5.69
CA SER A 283 15.99 20.06 -6.41
C SER A 283 14.94 20.59 -5.42
N THR A 284 13.92 21.25 -5.96
CA THR A 284 12.78 21.81 -5.22
C THR A 284 11.48 21.39 -5.88
N GLY A 285 10.36 21.53 -5.17
CA GLY A 285 9.05 21.10 -5.67
C GLY A 285 8.92 19.57 -5.77
N ILE A 286 7.95 19.09 -6.56
CA ILE A 286 7.59 17.67 -6.58
C ILE A 286 7.71 17.00 -7.96
N ASP A 287 8.26 17.68 -8.96
CA ASP A 287 8.28 17.14 -10.33
C ASP A 287 9.16 15.88 -10.49
N GLY A 288 10.12 15.65 -9.59
CA GLY A 288 10.91 14.42 -9.52
C GLY A 288 10.10 13.16 -9.16
N ILE A 289 8.90 13.33 -8.59
CA ILE A 289 7.98 12.25 -8.20
C ILE A 289 6.63 12.36 -8.91
N ARG A 290 6.60 12.99 -10.09
CA ARG A 290 5.36 13.14 -10.87
C ARG A 290 5.41 12.40 -12.20
N TRP A 291 4.28 11.76 -12.50
CA TRP A 291 3.99 11.15 -13.80
C TRP A 291 2.62 11.62 -14.27
N ILE A 292 2.56 12.21 -15.47
CA ILE A 292 1.30 12.67 -16.04
C ILE A 292 0.60 11.50 -16.73
N ASN A 293 -0.72 11.38 -16.55
CA ASN A 293 -1.50 10.32 -17.21
C ASN A 293 -1.31 10.35 -18.73
N GLY A 294 -0.97 9.21 -19.32
CA GLY A 294 -0.65 9.08 -20.75
C GLY A 294 0.77 9.50 -21.15
N ALA A 295 1.60 9.97 -20.20
CA ALA A 295 3.01 10.24 -20.47
C ALA A 295 3.83 8.95 -20.63
N THR A 296 4.96 9.06 -21.31
CA THR A 296 5.95 7.99 -21.51
C THR A 296 7.20 8.14 -20.63
N SER A 297 7.28 9.24 -19.86
CA SER A 297 8.40 9.58 -18.99
C SER A 297 7.92 10.42 -17.80
N PRO A 298 8.68 10.44 -16.69
CA PRO A 298 8.37 11.32 -15.55
C PRO A 298 8.55 12.79 -15.92
N VAL A 299 7.96 13.69 -15.13
CA VAL A 299 8.09 15.14 -15.35
C VAL A 299 9.55 15.57 -15.27
N VAL A 300 10.30 15.08 -14.28
CA VAL A 300 11.75 15.21 -14.20
C VAL A 300 12.38 13.83 -13.99
N ALA A 301 13.17 13.38 -14.96
CA ALA A 301 13.86 12.10 -14.90
C ALA A 301 15.00 12.10 -13.87
N ASN A 302 15.30 10.92 -13.33
CA ASN A 302 16.41 10.66 -12.39
C ASN A 302 16.43 11.60 -11.17
N LYS A 303 15.26 12.07 -10.71
CA LYS A 303 15.11 12.91 -9.53
C LYS A 303 14.05 12.37 -8.57
N ALA A 304 13.84 11.05 -8.56
CA ALA A 304 12.91 10.41 -7.65
C ALA A 304 13.40 10.53 -6.20
N PHE A 305 12.48 10.82 -5.28
CA PHE A 305 12.77 11.02 -3.86
C PHE A 305 11.61 10.52 -3.00
N ILE A 306 11.83 10.35 -1.70
CA ILE A 306 10.81 9.97 -0.71
C ILE A 306 10.16 11.24 -0.16
N LEU A 307 8.84 11.38 -0.31
CA LEU A 307 8.11 12.59 0.09
C LEU A 307 7.99 12.74 1.61
N TYR A 308 7.77 11.64 2.33
CA TYR A 308 7.79 11.58 3.78
C TYR A 308 8.47 10.30 4.24
N GLU A 309 9.51 10.46 5.05
CA GLU A 309 10.15 9.36 5.76
C GLU A 309 9.12 8.58 6.58
N TYR A 310 9.17 7.24 6.47
CA TYR A 310 8.24 6.32 7.12
C TYR A 310 6.77 6.54 6.77
N GLY A 311 6.48 7.27 5.70
CA GLY A 311 5.11 7.68 5.35
C GLY A 311 4.45 8.59 6.40
N VAL A 312 5.23 9.25 7.25
CA VAL A 312 4.75 10.12 8.34
C VAL A 312 4.74 11.59 7.89
N PRO A 313 3.57 12.21 7.70
CA PRO A 313 3.48 13.56 7.14
C PRO A 313 4.05 14.64 8.06
N LYS A 314 4.81 15.55 7.46
CA LYS A 314 5.37 16.76 8.12
C LYS A 314 4.96 18.02 7.37
N ASN A 315 4.70 19.10 8.10
CA ASN A 315 4.36 20.40 7.53
C ASN A 315 5.54 21.01 6.78
N LEU A 316 5.26 21.60 5.62
CA LEU A 316 6.26 22.32 4.84
C LEU A 316 6.76 23.56 5.60
N ASN A 317 8.02 23.93 5.39
CA ASN A 317 8.75 25.04 6.00
C ASN A 317 9.04 24.92 7.51
N THR A 318 8.26 24.12 8.26
CA THR A 318 8.54 23.87 9.69
C THR A 318 9.19 22.52 9.93
N GLY A 319 8.83 21.50 9.14
CA GLY A 319 9.25 20.11 9.38
C GLY A 319 8.58 19.45 10.60
N GLU A 320 7.62 20.12 11.23
CA GLU A 320 6.84 19.58 12.34
C GLU A 320 5.86 18.52 11.85
N PHE A 321 5.53 17.54 12.70
CA PHE A 321 4.53 16.54 12.36
C PHE A 321 3.17 17.18 12.07
N MET A 322 2.53 16.71 11.00
CA MET A 322 1.19 17.16 10.62
C MET A 322 0.16 16.53 11.57
N ALA A 323 -0.89 17.28 11.92
CA ALA A 323 -2.01 16.73 12.67
C ALA A 323 -2.84 15.80 11.77
N THR A 324 -2.81 14.50 12.04
CA THR A 324 -3.51 13.46 11.26
C THR A 324 -4.33 12.54 12.16
N SER A 325 -4.91 11.48 11.58
CA SER A 325 -5.56 10.39 12.32
C SER A 325 -4.60 9.55 13.15
N GLN A 326 -3.28 9.66 12.91
CA GLN A 326 -2.22 9.08 13.72
C GLN A 326 -1.54 10.18 14.55
N SER A 327 -1.36 9.92 15.84
CA SER A 327 -0.61 10.81 16.72
C SER A 327 0.90 10.56 16.59
N GLU A 328 1.65 11.66 16.46
CA GLU A 328 3.12 11.67 16.36
C GLU A 328 3.74 12.44 17.54
N PRO A 329 4.98 12.13 17.96
CA PRO A 329 6.00 11.30 17.29
C PRO A 329 5.93 9.80 17.60
N ALA A 330 4.92 9.31 18.31
CA ALA A 330 4.92 7.94 18.82
C ALA A 330 5.04 6.87 17.72
N ASN A 331 4.33 7.01 16.60
CA ASN A 331 4.42 6.07 15.48
C ASN A 331 5.77 6.18 14.76
N PHE A 332 6.24 7.40 14.49
CA PHE A 332 7.57 7.64 13.92
C PHE A 332 8.68 6.98 14.75
N ASN A 333 8.67 7.20 16.08
CA ASN A 333 9.67 6.64 16.98
C ASN A 333 9.58 5.11 17.05
N ASN A 334 8.37 4.52 17.09
CA ASN A 334 8.24 3.07 17.08
C ASN A 334 8.84 2.43 15.82
N ILE A 335 8.65 3.05 14.65
CA ILE A 335 9.25 2.59 13.39
C ILE A 335 10.77 2.71 13.44
N GLU A 336 11.28 3.82 13.97
CA GLU A 336 12.72 4.05 14.12
C GLU A 336 13.37 3.03 15.09
N ASP A 337 12.77 2.81 16.26
CA ASP A 337 13.27 1.92 17.30
C ASP A 337 13.30 0.46 16.83
N ILE A 338 12.22 -0.03 16.22
CA ILE A 338 12.18 -1.40 15.72
C ILE A 338 13.16 -1.61 14.57
N ASN A 339 13.34 -0.62 13.68
CA ASN A 339 14.36 -0.65 12.63
C ASN A 339 15.77 -0.77 13.21
N LYS A 340 16.09 0.03 14.24
CA LYS A 340 17.39 -0.03 14.94
C LYS A 340 17.59 -1.40 15.60
N CYS A 341 16.57 -1.91 16.30
CA CYS A 341 16.62 -3.21 16.96
C CYS A 341 16.89 -4.33 15.95
N VAL A 342 16.11 -4.42 14.88
CA VAL A 342 16.28 -5.47 13.85
C VAL A 342 17.64 -5.37 13.18
N ALA A 343 18.06 -4.17 12.76
CA ALA A 343 19.35 -3.98 12.09
C ALA A 343 20.55 -4.39 12.97
N SER A 344 20.47 -4.19 14.29
CA SER A 344 21.54 -4.59 15.22
C SER A 344 21.69 -6.11 15.37
N ASN A 345 20.59 -6.85 15.19
CA ASN A 345 20.54 -8.30 15.36
C ASN A 345 20.74 -9.08 14.04
N LEU A 346 20.36 -8.53 12.89
CA LEU A 346 20.58 -9.16 11.59
C LEU A 346 22.07 -9.24 11.23
N LYS A 347 22.47 -10.39 10.68
CA LYS A 347 23.85 -10.64 10.21
C LYS A 347 23.94 -10.87 8.70
N ASP A 348 22.82 -11.15 8.04
CA ASP A 348 22.79 -11.36 6.60
C ASP A 348 22.53 -10.07 5.82
N VAL A 349 22.22 -10.22 4.54
CA VAL A 349 22.00 -9.12 3.60
C VAL A 349 20.76 -8.29 3.93
N PHE A 350 19.79 -8.85 4.67
CA PHE A 350 18.54 -8.16 4.97
C PHE A 350 18.72 -7.01 5.98
N ARG A 351 19.88 -6.91 6.65
CA ARG A 351 20.27 -5.73 7.45
C ARG A 351 20.36 -4.43 6.63
N ASN A 352 20.47 -4.55 5.31
CA ASN A 352 20.53 -3.42 4.37
C ASN A 352 19.16 -2.99 3.86
N TYR A 353 18.10 -3.65 4.32
CA TYR A 353 16.71 -3.27 4.09
C TYR A 353 16.15 -2.66 5.38
N PHE A 354 15.16 -1.79 5.24
CA PHE A 354 14.48 -1.18 6.37
C PHE A 354 12.97 -1.18 6.15
N TYR A 355 12.23 -1.16 7.24
CA TYR A 355 10.79 -1.01 7.26
C TYR A 355 10.44 0.47 7.11
N ASN A 356 9.74 0.81 6.03
CA ASN A 356 9.33 2.18 5.73
C ASN A 356 7.89 2.49 6.22
N GLY A 357 7.34 1.64 7.09
CA GLY A 357 6.05 1.84 7.74
C GLY A 357 4.94 0.91 7.25
N SER A 358 3.80 0.98 7.94
CA SER A 358 2.59 0.23 7.62
C SER A 358 1.35 1.09 7.86
N ILE A 359 0.29 0.79 7.14
CA ILE A 359 -1.03 1.41 7.33
C ILE A 359 -2.09 0.33 7.56
N TRP A 360 -3.02 0.61 8.48
CA TRP A 360 -4.15 -0.23 8.86
C TRP A 360 -5.34 0.64 9.28
N LEU A 361 -6.49 0.03 9.61
CA LEU A 361 -7.65 0.72 10.15
C LEU A 361 -7.81 0.44 11.64
N ASN A 362 -8.13 1.47 12.42
CA ASN A 362 -8.47 1.31 13.83
C ASN A 362 -9.85 0.63 13.97
N PHE A 363 -9.83 -0.63 14.41
CA PHE A 363 -11.02 -1.42 14.69
C PHE A 363 -11.11 -1.91 16.14
N ASP A 364 -10.35 -1.29 17.04
CA ASP A 364 -10.42 -1.54 18.48
C ASP A 364 -11.87 -1.42 18.98
N GLY A 365 -12.34 -2.43 19.69
CA GLY A 365 -13.71 -2.52 20.20
C GLY A 365 -14.82 -2.64 19.13
N VAL A 366 -14.48 -2.73 17.84
CA VAL A 366 -15.45 -2.83 16.75
C VAL A 366 -15.73 -4.29 16.42
N SER A 367 -17.00 -4.69 16.43
CA SER A 367 -17.39 -6.06 16.05
C SER A 367 -17.06 -6.38 14.59
N SER A 368 -16.74 -7.64 14.28
CA SER A 368 -16.38 -8.09 12.92
C SER A 368 -17.40 -7.66 11.84
N GLU A 369 -18.70 -7.69 12.15
CA GLU A 369 -19.73 -7.22 11.22
C GLU A 369 -19.62 -5.70 10.96
N ASN A 370 -19.38 -4.91 12.00
CA ASN A 370 -19.25 -3.46 11.89
C ASN A 370 -17.92 -3.04 11.24
N GLN A 371 -16.85 -3.81 11.39
CA GLN A 371 -15.60 -3.61 10.66
C GLN A 371 -15.86 -3.70 9.14
N LYS A 372 -16.52 -4.78 8.69
CA LYS A 372 -16.88 -4.99 7.29
C LYS A 372 -17.78 -3.88 6.75
N LYS A 373 -18.78 -3.46 7.52
CA LYS A 373 -19.64 -2.32 7.18
C LYS A 373 -18.85 -1.01 7.07
N ALA A 374 -17.92 -0.76 7.99
CA ALA A 374 -17.09 0.44 7.98
C ALA A 374 -16.24 0.53 6.70
N ILE A 375 -15.62 -0.58 6.27
CA ILE A 375 -14.83 -0.65 5.03
C ILE A 375 -15.62 -0.19 3.81
N VAL A 376 -16.90 -0.57 3.70
CA VAL A 376 -17.73 -0.24 2.52
C VAL A 376 -18.45 1.11 2.63
N THR A 377 -18.62 1.66 3.84
CA THR A 377 -19.41 2.87 4.08
C THR A 377 -18.58 4.12 4.42
N LYS A 378 -17.43 3.98 5.07
CA LYS A 378 -16.60 5.10 5.53
C LYS A 378 -15.51 5.48 4.51
N ASN A 379 -14.97 6.69 4.65
CA ASN A 379 -13.78 7.09 3.92
C ASN A 379 -12.52 6.56 4.61
N ILE A 380 -12.14 5.33 4.30
CA ILE A 380 -10.99 4.65 4.90
C ILE A 380 -9.63 5.23 4.49
N ALA A 381 -9.58 6.02 3.42
CA ALA A 381 -8.35 6.70 2.96
C ALA A 381 -8.07 8.01 3.71
N SER A 382 -9.04 8.53 4.46
CA SER A 382 -8.92 9.80 5.17
C SER A 382 -7.83 9.72 6.25
N ALA A 383 -6.94 10.70 6.24
CA ALA A 383 -5.90 10.92 7.26
C ALA A 383 -6.24 12.08 8.21
N LEU A 384 -7.45 12.64 8.14
CA LEU A 384 -7.88 13.68 9.07
C LEU A 384 -8.02 13.13 10.49
N PRO A 385 -7.86 13.95 11.55
CA PRO A 385 -8.18 13.54 12.92
C PRO A 385 -9.53 12.80 13.02
N ASP A 386 -9.60 11.80 13.89
CA ASP A 386 -10.75 10.89 14.08
C ASP A 386 -11.12 9.96 12.90
N SER A 387 -10.37 10.00 11.78
CA SER A 387 -10.53 9.01 10.70
C SER A 387 -10.06 7.62 11.15
N LEU A 388 -10.33 6.58 10.35
CA LEU A 388 -9.97 5.20 10.70
C LEU A 388 -8.50 4.87 10.46
N ALA A 389 -7.85 5.43 9.44
CA ALA A 389 -6.48 5.09 9.09
C ALA A 389 -5.50 5.37 10.24
N ARG A 390 -4.58 4.45 10.49
CA ARG A 390 -3.52 4.54 11.51
C ARG A 390 -2.17 4.13 10.93
N GLY A 391 -1.10 4.41 11.66
CA GLY A 391 0.28 4.19 11.24
C GLY A 391 0.74 5.26 10.25
N SER A 392 1.37 4.81 9.16
CA SER A 392 1.94 5.66 8.13
C SER A 392 0.88 6.19 7.15
N VAL A 393 0.22 7.29 7.50
CA VAL A 393 -0.96 7.78 6.75
C VAL A 393 -0.66 8.47 5.40
N ASN A 394 0.61 8.61 5.01
CA ASN A 394 1.05 8.90 3.63
C ASN A 394 2.11 7.88 3.15
N LEU A 395 1.89 6.59 3.45
CA LEU A 395 2.80 5.50 3.07
C LEU A 395 2.92 5.34 1.55
N ALA A 396 4.17 5.21 1.09
CA ALA A 396 4.51 4.88 -0.29
C ALA A 396 5.87 4.18 -0.33
N ASN A 397 6.07 3.24 -1.26
CA ASN A 397 7.40 2.67 -1.52
C ASN A 397 8.09 3.43 -2.65
N ILE A 398 9.33 3.83 -2.47
CA ILE A 398 10.08 4.58 -3.51
C ILE A 398 10.22 3.81 -4.82
N THR A 399 10.08 2.49 -4.81
CA THR A 399 10.21 1.63 -5.99
C THR A 399 8.89 1.16 -6.57
N MET A 400 7.75 1.32 -5.88
CA MET A 400 6.44 0.85 -6.37
C MET A 400 5.40 1.95 -6.52
N GLU A 401 5.53 3.04 -5.77
CA GLU A 401 4.65 4.21 -5.76
C GLU A 401 5.42 5.52 -5.93
N THR A 402 6.58 5.50 -6.61
CA THR A 402 7.42 6.69 -6.84
C THR A 402 6.60 7.88 -7.28
N TYR A 403 5.68 7.65 -8.22
CA TYR A 403 4.89 8.69 -8.87
C TYR A 403 3.46 8.84 -8.33
N THR A 404 3.14 8.17 -7.22
CA THR A 404 1.83 8.20 -6.56
C THR A 404 1.89 8.53 -5.07
N GLN A 405 3.00 9.10 -4.60
CA GLN A 405 3.15 9.60 -3.22
C GLN A 405 2.22 10.79 -2.93
N THR A 406 1.82 11.51 -3.97
CA THR A 406 0.83 12.59 -3.93
C THR A 406 0.07 12.68 -5.25
N PHE A 407 -1.16 13.18 -5.20
CA PHE A 407 -1.95 13.53 -6.39
C PHE A 407 -2.06 15.04 -6.62
N GLN A 408 -1.31 15.83 -5.84
CA GLN A 408 -1.17 17.26 -6.05
C GLN A 408 -0.10 17.56 -7.10
N ASP A 409 -0.24 18.70 -7.75
CA ASP A 409 0.69 19.24 -8.76
C ASP A 409 1.70 20.23 -8.18
N ASP A 410 1.57 20.58 -6.90
CA ASP A 410 2.44 21.50 -6.20
C ASP A 410 2.61 21.09 -4.72
N ILE A 411 3.81 21.24 -4.17
CA ILE A 411 4.15 20.88 -2.78
C ILE A 411 3.33 21.68 -1.76
N HIS A 412 3.01 22.95 -2.04
CA HIS A 412 2.25 23.84 -1.18
C HIS A 412 0.77 23.48 -1.11
N LYS A 413 0.28 22.63 -2.02
CA LYS A 413 -1.12 22.16 -2.01
C LYS A 413 -1.31 20.91 -1.15
N ILE A 414 -0.25 20.26 -0.69
CA ILE A 414 -0.32 19.03 0.11
C ILE A 414 -0.66 19.38 1.57
N ASN A 415 -1.72 18.79 2.10
CA ASN A 415 -2.15 18.93 3.50
C ASN A 415 -2.86 17.66 3.98
N ASN A 416 -3.22 17.59 5.27
CA ASN A 416 -3.84 16.40 5.89
C ASN A 416 -5.17 15.98 5.25
N GLY A 417 -5.86 16.87 4.54
CA GLY A 417 -7.10 16.58 3.83
C GLY A 417 -6.92 15.89 2.48
N ASN A 418 -5.68 15.80 1.94
CA ASN A 418 -5.43 15.26 0.60
C ASN A 418 -4.21 14.33 0.50
N LEU A 419 -3.74 13.81 1.63
CA LEU A 419 -2.67 12.81 1.67
C LEU A 419 -3.07 11.55 0.88
N ALA A 420 -2.16 11.05 0.05
CA ALA A 420 -2.31 9.78 -0.64
C ALA A 420 -1.78 8.63 0.23
N ASN A 421 -2.45 7.49 0.25
CA ASN A 421 -1.98 6.29 0.96
C ASN A 421 -2.51 5.04 0.24
N CYS A 422 -2.22 3.85 0.78
CA CYS A 422 -2.67 2.58 0.19
C CYS A 422 -4.18 2.60 -0.11
N PHE A 423 -5.00 3.06 0.83
CA PHE A 423 -6.46 3.13 0.68
C PHE A 423 -6.94 4.20 -0.32
N SER A 424 -6.06 5.07 -0.79
CA SER A 424 -6.36 5.95 -1.92
C SER A 424 -6.57 5.15 -3.20
N CYS A 425 -5.94 4.00 -3.39
CA CYS A 425 -6.13 3.13 -4.55
C CYS A 425 -6.84 1.81 -4.20
N HIS A 426 -6.58 1.28 -3.00
CA HIS A 426 -7.17 0.05 -2.48
C HIS A 426 -8.49 0.37 -1.79
N ARG A 427 -9.60 0.27 -2.54
CA ARG A 427 -10.94 0.68 -2.08
C ARG A 427 -11.94 -0.44 -2.19
N SER A 428 -12.99 -0.34 -1.39
CA SER A 428 -14.07 -1.31 -1.42
C SER A 428 -14.95 -1.28 -2.67
N THR A 429 -14.75 -0.35 -3.61
CA THR A 429 -15.66 -0.14 -4.76
C THR A 429 -15.17 -0.89 -5.99
N ASN A 430 -16.05 -1.67 -6.62
CA ASN A 430 -15.75 -2.33 -7.89
C ASN A 430 -15.47 -1.30 -9.00
N PHE A 431 -14.38 -1.48 -9.75
CA PHE A 431 -14.05 -0.62 -10.89
C PHE A 431 -14.86 -0.94 -12.15
N ASP A 432 -15.46 -2.14 -12.28
CA ASP A 432 -16.39 -2.47 -13.37
C ASP A 432 -17.72 -1.74 -13.18
N LYS A 433 -17.85 -0.54 -13.76
CA LYS A 433 -19.07 0.29 -13.69
C LYS A 433 -20.33 -0.39 -14.23
N LYS A 434 -20.20 -1.46 -15.04
CA LYS A 434 -21.37 -2.25 -15.52
C LYS A 434 -21.90 -3.20 -14.45
N ARG A 435 -21.12 -3.46 -13.40
CA ARG A 435 -21.48 -4.29 -12.25
C ARG A 435 -21.13 -3.52 -10.97
N PRO A 436 -21.84 -2.41 -10.67
CA PRO A 436 -21.52 -1.59 -9.52
C PRO A 436 -21.74 -2.37 -8.22
N GLY A 437 -20.90 -2.12 -7.22
CA GLY A 437 -21.02 -2.73 -5.92
C GLY A 437 -19.84 -2.40 -5.02
N LYS A 438 -20.03 -2.56 -3.72
CA LYS A 438 -18.96 -2.44 -2.74
C LYS A 438 -18.78 -3.73 -1.96
N SER A 439 -17.53 -4.10 -1.71
CA SER A 439 -17.13 -5.25 -0.91
C SER A 439 -15.72 -5.03 -0.36
N PRO A 440 -15.42 -5.48 0.87
CA PRO A 440 -14.04 -5.51 1.37
C PRO A 440 -13.08 -6.28 0.46
N LEU A 441 -13.56 -7.27 -0.31
CA LEU A 441 -12.72 -8.01 -1.27
C LEU A 441 -12.04 -7.11 -2.31
N PHE A 442 -12.66 -5.97 -2.67
CA PHE A 442 -12.09 -5.04 -3.66
C PHE A 442 -10.89 -4.24 -3.14
N LEU A 443 -10.58 -4.31 -1.83
CA LEU A 443 -9.31 -3.81 -1.32
C LEU A 443 -8.13 -4.52 -1.99
N SER A 444 -8.27 -5.78 -2.41
CA SER A 444 -7.29 -6.43 -3.28
C SER A 444 -7.59 -6.10 -4.75
N HIS A 445 -6.67 -5.40 -5.41
CA HIS A 445 -6.80 -5.19 -6.85
C HIS A 445 -6.64 -6.51 -7.63
N LEU A 446 -5.91 -7.51 -7.10
CA LEU A 446 -5.83 -8.84 -7.73
C LEU A 446 -7.21 -9.47 -7.85
N PHE A 447 -8.03 -9.36 -6.80
CA PHE A 447 -9.40 -9.86 -6.84
C PHE A 447 -10.26 -9.13 -7.85
N GLY A 448 -10.22 -7.79 -7.86
CA GLY A 448 -10.98 -6.99 -8.82
C GLY A 448 -10.60 -7.31 -10.28
N ASP A 449 -9.30 -7.40 -10.54
CA ASP A 449 -8.74 -7.75 -11.85
C ASP A 449 -9.18 -9.17 -12.25
N TYR A 450 -9.01 -10.16 -11.37
CA TYR A 450 -9.41 -11.54 -11.61
C TYR A 450 -10.92 -11.69 -11.84
N LEU A 451 -11.76 -10.98 -11.07
CA LEU A 451 -13.22 -11.00 -11.21
C LEU A 451 -13.66 -10.50 -12.60
N LEU A 452 -13.06 -9.42 -13.09
CA LEU A 452 -13.36 -8.94 -14.45
C LEU A 452 -12.71 -9.83 -15.51
N PHE A 453 -11.51 -10.34 -15.26
CA PHE A 453 -10.77 -11.18 -16.19
C PHE A 453 -11.50 -12.49 -16.49
N THR A 454 -12.05 -13.13 -15.46
CA THR A 454 -12.81 -14.39 -15.54
C THR A 454 -14.30 -14.19 -15.83
N LYS A 455 -14.75 -12.96 -16.04
CA LYS A 455 -16.15 -12.65 -16.38
C LYS A 455 -16.53 -13.39 -17.67
N PRO A 456 -17.59 -14.24 -17.65
CA PRO A 456 -18.06 -14.92 -18.84
C PRO A 456 -18.33 -13.91 -19.97
N GLN A 457 -17.83 -14.19 -21.17
CA GLN A 457 -18.17 -13.40 -22.34
C GLN A 457 -19.62 -13.68 -22.70
N VAL A 458 -20.43 -12.63 -22.91
CA VAL A 458 -21.75 -12.80 -23.52
C VAL A 458 -21.50 -13.37 -24.91
N THR A 459 -22.01 -14.57 -25.19
CA THR A 459 -21.82 -15.31 -26.44
C THR A 459 -22.01 -14.36 -27.64
N ALA A 460 -20.92 -14.05 -28.34
CA ALA A 460 -21.02 -13.48 -29.67
C ALA A 460 -21.67 -14.56 -30.54
N THR A 461 -22.89 -14.31 -31.01
CA THR A 461 -23.55 -15.13 -32.01
C THR A 461 -22.65 -15.20 -33.25
N GLY A 462 -22.10 -16.38 -33.52
CA GLY A 462 -21.54 -16.77 -34.83
C GLY A 462 -20.19 -16.16 -35.23
N LYS A 463 -19.25 -17.04 -35.59
CA LYS A 463 -17.97 -16.75 -36.28
C LYS A 463 -17.03 -15.78 -35.57
N ASN A 464 -16.26 -16.26 -34.57
CA ASN A 464 -14.89 -15.80 -34.26
C ASN A 464 -14.28 -16.50 -33.02
N ALA A 465 -14.39 -17.85 -32.95
CA ALA A 465 -13.76 -18.62 -31.86
C ALA A 465 -12.22 -18.72 -31.98
N ASN A 466 -11.64 -18.33 -33.11
CA ASN A 466 -10.20 -18.47 -33.40
C ASN A 466 -9.33 -17.32 -32.88
N ASN A 467 -9.76 -16.57 -31.85
CA ASN A 467 -9.04 -15.37 -31.39
C ASN A 467 -9.00 -15.22 -29.85
N LEU A 468 -8.77 -16.33 -29.14
CA LEU A 468 -8.69 -16.34 -27.67
C LEU A 468 -7.61 -15.40 -27.12
N ASP A 469 -6.39 -15.39 -27.69
CA ASP A 469 -5.30 -14.51 -27.24
C ASP A 469 -5.65 -13.02 -27.42
N ASN A 470 -6.30 -12.69 -28.54
CA ASN A 470 -6.81 -11.34 -28.80
C ASN A 470 -7.93 -10.94 -27.82
N SER A 471 -8.76 -11.89 -27.39
CA SER A 471 -9.79 -11.66 -26.37
C SER A 471 -9.19 -11.40 -24.98
N ARG A 472 -8.12 -12.10 -24.63
CA ARG A 472 -7.39 -11.96 -23.36
C ARG A 472 -6.66 -10.62 -23.27
N ALA A 473 -5.86 -10.28 -24.29
CA ALA A 473 -5.16 -9.00 -24.35
C ALA A 473 -6.15 -7.82 -24.31
N LYS A 474 -7.31 -7.95 -24.98
CA LYS A 474 -8.39 -6.96 -24.91
C LYS A 474 -8.96 -6.82 -23.49
N ARG A 475 -9.14 -7.94 -22.77
CA ARG A 475 -9.61 -7.94 -21.38
C ARG A 475 -8.64 -7.25 -20.43
N ILE A 476 -7.33 -7.48 -20.58
CA ILE A 476 -6.29 -6.81 -19.77
C ILE A 476 -6.35 -5.29 -20.02
N LYS A 477 -6.40 -4.86 -21.28
CA LYS A 477 -6.55 -3.43 -21.61
C LYS A 477 -7.84 -2.81 -21.06
N GLU A 478 -8.95 -3.55 -21.05
CA GLU A 478 -10.21 -3.10 -20.44
C GLU A 478 -10.05 -2.89 -18.93
N ILE A 479 -9.42 -3.84 -18.23
CA ILE A 479 -9.13 -3.74 -16.79
C ILE A 479 -8.28 -2.49 -16.49
N GLU A 480 -7.17 -2.30 -17.21
CA GLU A 480 -6.27 -1.17 -17.02
C GLU A 480 -6.97 0.18 -17.24
N ALA A 481 -7.79 0.28 -18.29
CA ALA A 481 -8.55 1.50 -18.60
C ALA A 481 -9.57 1.83 -17.49
N LEU A 482 -10.30 0.82 -16.99
CA LEU A 482 -11.30 1.02 -15.94
C LEU A 482 -10.67 1.43 -14.60
N LYS A 483 -9.55 0.82 -14.23
CA LYS A 483 -8.80 1.17 -13.01
C LYS A 483 -8.25 2.59 -13.08
N THR A 484 -7.66 2.94 -14.22
CA THR A 484 -7.16 4.31 -14.47
C THR A 484 -8.30 5.32 -14.33
N GLN A 485 -9.47 5.03 -14.90
CA GLN A 485 -10.63 5.90 -14.77
C GLN A 485 -11.11 6.02 -13.32
N GLN A 486 -11.16 4.91 -12.56
CA GLN A 486 -11.55 4.94 -11.14
C GLN A 486 -10.59 5.80 -10.30
N LEU A 487 -9.29 5.78 -10.61
CA LEU A 487 -8.32 6.64 -9.96
C LEU A 487 -8.50 8.11 -10.34
N LEU A 488 -8.74 8.42 -11.61
CA LEU A 488 -9.03 9.80 -12.05
C LEU A 488 -10.28 10.36 -11.37
N ASP A 489 -11.35 9.56 -11.30
CA ASP A 489 -12.60 9.94 -10.64
C ASP A 489 -12.37 10.34 -9.17
N PHE A 490 -11.48 9.62 -8.48
CA PHE A 490 -11.08 9.96 -7.12
C PHE A 490 -10.28 11.24 -7.01
N ILE A 491 -9.23 11.37 -7.81
CA ILE A 491 -8.37 12.56 -7.77
C ILE A 491 -9.21 13.80 -8.02
N ASN A 492 -10.18 13.72 -8.94
CA ASN A 492 -11.12 14.79 -9.21
C ASN A 492 -12.07 15.04 -8.03
N ALA A 493 -12.60 14.00 -7.39
CA ALA A 493 -13.45 14.12 -6.21
C ALA A 493 -12.70 14.78 -5.02
N GLU A 494 -11.44 14.42 -4.78
CA GLU A 494 -10.62 15.04 -3.73
C GLU A 494 -10.30 16.51 -4.04
N LYS A 495 -10.10 16.88 -5.31
CA LYS A 495 -9.90 18.28 -5.71
C LYS A 495 -11.13 19.16 -5.47
N GLN A 496 -12.34 18.59 -5.55
CA GLN A 496 -13.61 19.31 -5.38
C GLN A 496 -14.02 19.52 -3.92
N LYS A 497 -13.32 18.92 -2.95
CA LYS A 497 -13.57 19.13 -1.51
C LYS A 497 -12.94 20.42 -0.95
N LYS A 498 -12.27 21.20 -1.80
CA LYS A 498 -11.79 22.56 -1.53
C LYS A 498 -12.91 23.55 -1.73
#